data_AF-A0A3M1E283-F1
#
_entry.id   AF-A0A3M1E283-F1
#
_cell.length_a   1.000
_cell.length_b   1.000
_cell.length_c   1.000
_cell.angle_alpha   90.00
_cell.angle_beta   90.00
_cell.angle_gamma   90.00
#
_symmetry.space_group_name_H-M   'P 1'
#
loop_
_entity.id
_entity.type
_entity.pdbx_description
1 polymer ?
#
loop_
_entity_poly.entity_id
_entity_poly.type
_entity_poly.pdbx_seq_one_letter_code
_entity_poly.pdbx_strand_id
1 'polypeptide(L)'
;MSIAVLGVCAVPLFAQLAAEQRTPASVVQRQRALEQRLREEFEQEIGPAGRTLFDWGGWYSSYLFLFDDGVESSRTLRRHDLRLWGRLTWDGGAHELYARGRLSLLDFNAGDAFNGNEDDIEGPNLERGYYRFHWGRWKAARGQATEFDVILTAGRDLVQVGSGLALAIPLDHVDVRLGYRAFELRGFWGRTVGSIPDVDLSRSATRTHRDFAGVQ
;
A
#
# COMPACT_ATOMS: atom_id res chain seq x y z
N MET A 1 39.69 65.13 -41.10
CA MET A 1 40.57 65.08 -39.91
C MET A 1 39.69 64.89 -38.69
N SER A 2 39.91 63.80 -37.95
CA SER A 2 39.46 63.52 -36.56
C SER A 2 37.95 63.44 -36.27
N ILE A 3 37.41 62.56 -35.43
CA ILE A 3 37.67 61.21 -34.87
C ILE A 3 36.31 60.80 -34.25
N ALA A 4 36.01 59.51 -34.24
CA ALA A 4 34.75 58.90 -33.81
C ALA A 4 34.45 59.03 -32.29
N VAL A 5 33.17 58.89 -31.92
CA VAL A 5 32.75 58.22 -30.68
C VAL A 5 31.55 57.32 -30.97
N LEU A 6 31.81 56.02 -30.93
CA LEU A 6 30.84 54.91 -30.93
C LEU A 6 30.20 54.80 -29.54
N GLY A 7 28.90 55.09 -29.43
CA GLY A 7 28.11 54.79 -28.25
C GLY A 7 27.47 53.41 -28.36
N VAL A 8 28.13 52.38 -27.81
CA VAL A 8 27.58 51.03 -27.67
C VAL A 8 26.58 51.04 -26.51
N CYS A 9 25.29 50.97 -26.81
CA CYS A 9 24.26 50.66 -25.81
C CYS A 9 24.27 49.16 -25.55
N ALA A 10 24.92 48.74 -24.47
CA ALA A 10 24.80 47.39 -23.93
C ALA A 10 23.41 47.22 -23.29
N VAL A 11 22.51 46.52 -23.98
CA VAL A 11 21.26 46.04 -23.37
C VAL A 11 21.63 44.90 -22.41
N PRO A 12 21.25 44.95 -21.12
CA PRO A 12 21.50 43.85 -20.22
C PRO A 12 20.56 42.69 -20.59
N LEU A 13 21.15 41.64 -21.16
CA LEU A 13 20.54 40.34 -21.40
C LEU A 13 20.38 39.60 -20.05
N PHE A 14 19.50 40.09 -19.18
CA PHE A 14 19.07 39.40 -17.95
C PHE A 14 17.61 38.93 -18.10
N ALA A 15 17.33 38.19 -19.16
CA ALA A 15 16.09 37.45 -19.31
C ALA A 15 16.42 35.95 -19.39
N GLN A 16 15.74 35.17 -18.56
CA GLN A 16 15.68 33.70 -18.59
C GLN A 16 16.83 32.93 -17.91
N LEU A 17 17.11 33.26 -16.66
CA LEU A 17 17.43 32.24 -15.65
C LEU A 17 16.21 32.03 -14.75
N ALA A 18 15.08 31.69 -15.39
CA ALA A 18 14.02 30.97 -14.70
C ALA A 18 14.59 29.56 -14.49
N ALA A 19 15.19 29.36 -13.31
CA ALA A 19 15.55 28.06 -12.82
C ALA A 19 14.34 27.15 -12.99
N GLU A 20 14.45 26.21 -13.92
CA GLU A 20 13.57 25.07 -14.06
C GLU A 20 13.62 24.35 -12.71
N GLN A 21 12.68 24.69 -11.83
CA GLN A 21 12.36 23.91 -10.64
C GLN A 21 11.90 22.56 -11.17
N ARG A 22 12.87 21.67 -11.41
CA ARG A 22 12.66 20.27 -11.79
C ARG A 22 11.97 19.61 -10.62
N THR A 23 10.66 19.70 -10.68
CA THR A 23 9.74 19.21 -9.66
C THR A 23 9.96 17.70 -9.53
N PRO A 24 10.24 17.15 -8.34
CA PRO A 24 10.38 15.70 -8.14
C PRO A 24 9.12 14.91 -8.54
N ALA A 25 7.96 15.58 -8.61
CA ALA A 25 6.73 15.05 -9.18
C ALA A 25 6.88 14.55 -10.64
N SER A 26 7.78 15.13 -11.44
CA SER A 26 7.97 14.79 -12.86
C SER A 26 8.64 13.44 -13.10
N VAL A 27 9.49 12.99 -12.18
CA VAL A 27 10.20 11.69 -12.32
C VAL A 27 9.27 10.54 -11.96
N VAL A 28 8.53 10.66 -10.85
CA VAL A 28 7.55 9.64 -10.43
C VAL A 28 6.43 9.49 -11.47
N GLN A 29 5.93 10.61 -12.00
CA GLN A 29 4.93 10.57 -13.07
C GLN A 29 5.48 9.93 -14.35
N ARG A 30 6.75 10.19 -14.69
CA ARG A 30 7.41 9.58 -15.85
C ARG A 30 7.62 8.08 -15.68
N GLN A 31 8.00 7.62 -14.48
CA GLN A 31 8.09 6.19 -14.17
C GLN A 31 6.73 5.50 -14.32
N ARG A 32 5.66 6.07 -13.74
CA ARG A 32 4.30 5.52 -13.87
C ARG A 32 3.83 5.45 -15.33
N ALA A 33 4.09 6.49 -16.12
CA ALA A 33 3.72 6.51 -17.53
C ALA A 33 4.49 5.47 -18.34
N LEU A 34 5.76 5.24 -18.01
CA LEU A 34 6.59 4.22 -18.67
C LEU A 34 6.15 2.81 -18.27
N GLU A 35 5.89 2.56 -16.99
CA GLU A 35 5.33 1.30 -16.50
C GLU A 35 3.98 0.98 -17.14
N GLN A 36 3.11 2.00 -17.28
CA GLN A 36 1.81 1.83 -17.92
C GLN A 36 1.96 1.47 -19.41
N ARG A 37 2.86 2.15 -20.13
CA ARG A 37 3.15 1.81 -21.54
C ARG A 37 3.72 0.40 -21.69
N LEU A 38 4.70 0.03 -20.87
CA LEU A 38 5.26 -1.33 -20.89
C LEU A 38 4.17 -2.37 -20.60
N ARG A 39 3.26 -2.09 -19.66
CA ARG A 39 2.11 -2.97 -19.38
C ARG A 39 1.17 -3.07 -20.57
N GLU A 40 0.83 -1.97 -21.23
CA GLU A 40 -0.02 -1.95 -22.43
C GLU A 40 0.62 -2.68 -23.63
N GLU A 41 1.92 -2.51 -23.86
CA GLU A 41 2.67 -3.20 -24.93
C GLU A 41 2.72 -4.71 -24.68
N PHE A 42 3.05 -5.10 -23.45
CA PHE A 42 3.01 -6.51 -23.02
C PHE A 42 1.57 -7.07 -23.10
N GLU A 43 0.57 -6.20 -22.90
CA GLU A 43 -0.84 -6.51 -23.03
C GLU A 43 -1.32 -6.72 -24.48
N GLN A 44 -0.56 -6.27 -25.47
CA GLN A 44 -0.86 -6.55 -26.88
C GLN A 44 -0.16 -7.82 -27.36
N GLU A 45 1.03 -8.13 -26.86
CA GLU A 45 1.88 -9.20 -27.40
C GLU A 45 1.44 -10.63 -27.00
N ILE A 46 1.06 -10.85 -25.73
CA ILE A 46 0.83 -12.21 -25.18
C ILE A 46 -0.63 -12.73 -25.29
N GLY A 47 -1.57 -11.91 -25.77
CA GLY A 47 -3.01 -12.24 -25.77
C GLY A 47 -3.66 -12.38 -24.37
N PRO A 48 -5.01 -12.42 -24.30
CA PRO A 48 -5.76 -12.38 -23.03
C PRO A 48 -5.76 -13.70 -22.22
N ALA A 49 -5.38 -14.83 -22.81
CA ALA A 49 -5.66 -16.16 -22.27
C ALA A 49 -4.55 -16.81 -21.43
N GLY A 50 -3.39 -16.17 -21.21
CA GLY A 50 -2.23 -16.87 -20.63
C GLY A 50 -1.24 -16.04 -19.81
N ARG A 51 -1.64 -14.88 -19.30
CA ARG A 51 -0.71 -13.98 -18.60
C ARG A 51 -0.63 -14.28 -17.11
N THR A 52 0.56 -14.65 -16.66
CA THR A 52 0.96 -14.63 -15.24
C THR A 52 1.86 -13.42 -15.01
N LEU A 53 1.44 -12.50 -14.16
CA LEU A 53 2.18 -11.29 -13.79
C LEU A 53 2.54 -11.37 -12.31
N PHE A 54 3.79 -11.06 -11.98
CA PHE A 54 4.28 -10.96 -10.62
C PHE A 54 4.92 -9.59 -10.38
N ASP A 55 4.36 -8.84 -9.43
CA ASP A 55 4.88 -7.55 -8.98
C ASP A 55 5.29 -7.68 -7.51
N TRP A 56 6.35 -7.00 -7.11
CA TRP A 56 6.79 -6.97 -5.72
C TRP A 56 7.44 -5.63 -5.40
N GLY A 57 7.54 -5.33 -4.11
CA GLY A 57 8.18 -4.12 -3.66
C GLY A 57 8.22 -4.04 -2.15
N GLY A 58 8.65 -2.89 -1.66
CA GLY A 58 8.76 -2.67 -0.23
C GLY A 58 9.28 -1.29 0.08
N TRP A 59 9.33 -0.99 1.37
CA TRP A 59 9.94 0.23 1.87
C TRP A 59 10.55 -0.02 3.23
N TYR A 60 11.51 0.83 3.56
CA TYR A 60 12.20 0.85 4.83
C TYR A 60 11.99 2.22 5.48
N SER A 61 11.83 2.23 6.80
CA SER A 61 11.68 3.45 7.58
C SER A 61 12.53 3.35 8.83
N SER A 62 13.19 4.46 9.19
CA SER A 62 14.02 4.56 10.38
C SER A 62 13.51 5.74 11.20
N TYR A 63 13.28 5.50 12.49
CA TYR A 63 12.78 6.50 13.43
C TYR A 63 13.73 6.60 14.61
N LEU A 64 13.89 7.81 15.12
CA LEU A 64 14.58 8.10 16.36
C LEU A 64 13.60 8.84 17.27
N PHE A 65 13.29 8.25 18.42
CA PHE A 65 12.42 8.82 19.44
C PHE A 65 13.26 9.20 20.64
N LEU A 66 13.09 10.44 21.10
CA LEU A 66 13.59 10.92 22.39
C LEU A 66 12.36 11.30 23.20
N PHE A 67 12.19 10.69 24.36
CA PHE A 67 11.04 10.96 25.23
C PHE A 67 11.43 10.84 26.70
N ASP A 68 10.72 11.58 27.55
CA ASP A 68 10.82 11.54 29.01
C ASP A 68 9.66 10.69 29.53
N ASP A 69 9.97 9.67 30.33
CA ASP A 69 8.98 8.74 30.91
C ASP A 69 8.57 9.13 32.34
N GLY A 70 9.10 10.23 32.87
CA GLY A 70 8.86 10.73 34.23
C GLY A 70 9.65 10.00 35.33
N VAL A 71 10.46 8.99 34.98
CA VAL A 71 11.37 8.27 35.90
C VAL A 71 12.82 8.60 35.57
N GLU A 72 13.15 8.64 34.28
CA GLU A 72 14.49 8.88 33.73
C GLU A 72 14.42 10.05 32.75
N SER A 73 15.32 11.03 32.89
CA SER A 73 15.16 12.36 32.25
C SER A 73 15.14 12.33 30.71
N SER A 74 15.64 11.26 30.10
CA SER A 74 15.58 11.07 28.65
C SER A 74 15.83 9.60 28.30
N ARG A 75 14.87 8.98 27.59
CA ARG A 75 15.06 7.70 26.90
C ARG A 75 15.20 7.91 25.41
N THR A 76 16.04 7.10 24.79
CA THR A 76 16.26 7.08 23.33
C THR A 76 15.89 5.72 22.74
N LEU A 77 15.04 5.73 21.71
CA LEU A 77 14.65 4.56 20.95
C LEU A 77 14.91 4.77 19.46
N ARG A 78 15.66 3.87 18.85
CA ARG A 78 15.79 3.72 17.39
C ARG A 78 14.86 2.60 16.94
N ARG A 79 14.03 2.89 15.93
CA ARG A 79 13.12 1.89 15.35
C ARG A 79 13.35 1.77 13.86
N HIS A 80 13.61 0.55 13.41
CA HIS A 80 13.78 0.20 12.01
C HIS A 80 12.60 -0.65 11.53
N ASP A 81 11.82 -0.13 10.60
CA ASP A 81 10.66 -0.80 10.03
C ASP A 81 10.95 -1.22 8.58
N LEU A 82 10.86 -2.51 8.30
CA LEU A 82 10.90 -3.06 6.95
C LEU A 82 9.51 -3.60 6.58
N ARG A 83 8.98 -3.14 5.44
CA ARG A 83 7.74 -3.67 4.87
C ARG A 83 7.98 -4.16 3.45
N LEU A 84 7.58 -5.39 3.19
CA LEU A 84 7.72 -6.05 1.89
C LEU A 84 6.34 -6.54 1.43
N TRP A 85 6.07 -6.45 0.12
CA TRP A 85 4.84 -6.93 -0.48
C TRP A 85 5.11 -7.62 -1.82
N GLY A 86 4.20 -8.52 -2.18
CA GLY A 86 4.18 -9.22 -3.46
C GLY A 86 2.74 -9.42 -3.95
N ARG A 87 2.58 -9.42 -5.27
CA ARG A 87 1.31 -9.60 -5.96
C ARG A 87 1.50 -10.51 -7.16
N LEU A 88 0.75 -11.61 -7.23
CA LEU A 88 0.73 -12.55 -8.34
C LEU A 88 -0.66 -12.54 -8.96
N THR A 89 -0.77 -12.33 -10.27
CA THR A 89 -2.03 -12.44 -11.00
C THR A 89 -1.90 -13.39 -12.17
N TRP A 90 -2.88 -14.27 -12.41
CA TRP A 90 -2.86 -15.20 -13.55
C TRP A 90 -4.24 -15.38 -14.19
N ASP A 91 -4.29 -16.12 -15.30
CA ASP A 91 -5.45 -16.34 -16.18
C ASP A 91 -6.18 -15.04 -16.58
N GLY A 92 -5.45 -14.11 -17.19
CA GLY A 92 -6.03 -12.83 -17.62
C GLY A 92 -6.47 -11.96 -16.44
N GLY A 93 -5.87 -12.14 -15.26
CA GLY A 93 -6.21 -11.41 -14.04
C GLY A 93 -7.47 -11.92 -13.35
N ALA A 94 -7.91 -13.15 -13.66
CA ALA A 94 -8.98 -13.84 -12.96
C ALA A 94 -8.58 -14.20 -11.53
N HIS A 95 -7.33 -14.57 -11.32
CA HIS A 95 -6.80 -14.92 -10.02
C HIS A 95 -5.78 -13.86 -9.58
N GLU A 96 -5.86 -13.44 -8.32
CA GLU A 96 -4.94 -12.50 -7.70
C GLU A 96 -4.57 -13.01 -6.31
N LEU A 97 -3.28 -13.13 -6.04
CA LEU A 97 -2.73 -13.38 -4.71
C LEU A 97 -1.91 -12.15 -4.31
N TYR A 98 -2.18 -11.61 -3.13
CA TYR A 98 -1.44 -10.48 -2.57
C TYR A 98 -0.99 -10.82 -1.16
N ALA A 99 0.24 -10.46 -0.81
CA ALA A 99 0.74 -10.56 0.56
C ALA A 99 1.64 -9.37 0.90
N ARG A 100 1.54 -8.89 2.13
CA ARG A 100 2.36 -7.82 2.71
C ARG A 100 2.73 -8.12 4.14
N GLY A 101 4.03 -8.16 4.41
CA GLY A 101 4.60 -8.37 5.73
C GLY A 101 5.31 -7.13 6.28
N ARG A 102 5.38 -7.04 7.61
CA ARG A 102 6.16 -6.05 8.36
C ARG A 102 7.11 -6.76 9.32
N LEU A 103 8.34 -6.26 9.40
CA LEU A 103 9.33 -6.57 10.41
C LEU A 103 9.81 -5.26 11.04
N SER A 104 9.86 -5.20 12.36
CA SER A 104 10.34 -4.03 13.09
C SER A 104 11.48 -4.43 14.02
N LEU A 105 12.56 -3.66 14.04
CA LEU A 105 13.66 -3.78 14.99
C LEU A 105 13.61 -2.55 15.91
N LEU A 106 13.68 -2.76 17.21
CA LEU A 106 13.71 -1.74 18.24
C LEU A 106 15.08 -1.81 18.93
N ASP A 107 15.80 -0.70 18.95
CA ASP A 107 17.12 -0.53 19.56
C ASP A 107 17.02 0.63 20.55
N PHE A 108 17.00 0.30 21.84
CA PHE A 108 17.10 1.23 22.95
C PHE A 108 18.57 1.47 23.29
N ASN A 109 18.91 2.70 23.66
CA ASN A 109 20.23 2.93 24.26
C ASN A 109 20.37 2.15 25.58
N ALA A 110 21.61 1.87 25.96
CA ALA A 110 21.90 1.12 27.18
C ALA A 110 21.29 1.76 28.42
N GLY A 111 20.48 0.99 29.17
CA GLY A 111 19.71 1.47 30.33
C GLY A 111 18.32 2.03 30.02
N ASP A 112 18.01 2.35 28.76
CA ASP A 112 16.75 3.00 28.38
C ASP A 112 15.60 2.00 28.12
N ALA A 113 15.86 0.69 28.17
CA ALA A 113 14.82 -0.34 27.96
C ALA A 113 13.99 -0.60 29.23
N PHE A 114 12.66 -0.63 29.10
CA PHE A 114 11.74 -0.90 30.23
C PHE A 114 11.84 -2.31 30.81
N ASN A 115 12.30 -3.28 30.02
CA ASN A 115 12.41 -4.70 30.38
C ASN A 115 13.87 -5.18 30.47
N GLY A 116 14.85 -4.28 30.32
CA GLY A 116 16.27 -4.61 30.27
C GLY A 116 16.77 -5.21 28.96
N ASN A 117 15.91 -5.35 27.94
CA ASN A 117 16.32 -5.78 26.60
C ASN A 117 16.52 -4.53 25.71
N GLU A 118 17.78 -4.24 25.42
CA GLU A 118 18.17 -3.08 24.61
C GLU A 118 17.77 -3.28 23.14
N ASP A 119 17.88 -4.49 22.62
CA ASP A 119 17.46 -4.85 21.27
C ASP A 119 16.24 -5.78 21.28
N ASP A 120 15.22 -5.46 20.49
CA ASP A 120 14.03 -6.30 20.30
C ASP A 120 13.57 -6.36 18.83
N ILE A 121 12.94 -7.47 18.46
CA ILE A 121 12.42 -7.72 17.12
C ILE A 121 10.90 -7.95 17.20
N GLU A 122 10.13 -7.05 16.63
CA GLU A 122 8.68 -7.16 16.50
C GLU A 122 8.31 -7.65 15.08
N GLY A 123 7.98 -8.93 14.95
CA GLY A 123 7.55 -9.56 13.69
C GLY A 123 8.24 -10.90 13.41
N PRO A 124 8.07 -11.49 12.21
CA PRO A 124 7.35 -10.97 11.04
C PRO A 124 5.82 -11.04 11.19
N ASN A 125 5.14 -9.93 10.87
CA ASN A 125 3.69 -9.83 10.94
C ASN A 125 3.07 -9.69 9.55
N LEU A 126 2.06 -10.51 9.23
CA LEU A 126 1.26 -10.36 8.03
C LEU A 126 0.28 -9.20 8.22
N GLU A 127 0.53 -8.07 7.55
CA GLU A 127 -0.37 -6.91 7.58
C GLU A 127 -1.58 -7.12 6.69
N ARG A 128 -1.36 -7.64 5.47
CA ARG A 128 -2.39 -7.96 4.48
C ARG A 128 -1.98 -9.20 3.74
N GLY A 129 -2.95 -10.05 3.42
CA GLY A 129 -2.70 -11.29 2.70
C GLY A 129 -4.01 -11.87 2.24
N TYR A 130 -4.31 -11.79 0.94
CA TYR A 130 -5.58 -12.26 0.40
C TYR A 130 -5.38 -12.97 -0.93
N TYR A 131 -6.34 -13.84 -1.22
CA TYR A 131 -6.59 -14.37 -2.54
C TYR A 131 -7.91 -13.82 -3.06
N ARG A 132 -7.94 -13.38 -4.31
CA ARG A 132 -9.10 -12.84 -4.99
C ARG A 132 -9.32 -13.55 -6.32
N PHE A 133 -10.57 -13.93 -6.56
CA PHE A 133 -11.01 -14.56 -7.79
C PHE A 133 -12.09 -13.72 -8.46
N HIS A 134 -11.93 -13.46 -9.76
CA HIS A 134 -12.85 -12.73 -10.62
C HIS A 134 -13.43 -13.68 -11.68
N TRP A 135 -14.67 -14.12 -11.48
CA TRP A 135 -15.35 -15.02 -12.40
C TRP A 135 -15.58 -14.41 -13.78
N GLY A 136 -15.96 -13.14 -13.86
CA GLY A 136 -16.18 -12.45 -15.13
C GLY A 136 -14.91 -12.40 -15.99
N ARG A 137 -13.76 -12.11 -15.37
CA ARG A 137 -12.45 -12.14 -16.05
C ARG A 137 -12.06 -13.55 -16.47
N TRP A 138 -12.30 -14.55 -15.61
CA TRP A 138 -12.04 -15.95 -15.93
C TRP A 138 -12.82 -16.42 -17.17
N LYS A 139 -14.08 -15.99 -17.31
CA LYS A 139 -14.91 -16.24 -18.50
C LYS A 139 -14.45 -15.43 -19.71
N ALA A 140 -14.14 -14.15 -19.54
CA ALA A 140 -13.65 -13.29 -20.60
C ALA A 140 -12.34 -13.81 -21.22
N ALA A 141 -11.42 -14.32 -20.40
CA ALA A 141 -10.18 -14.97 -20.86
C ALA A 141 -10.43 -16.22 -21.73
N ARG A 142 -11.63 -16.82 -21.62
CA ARG A 142 -12.09 -17.97 -22.42
C ARG A 142 -13.04 -17.56 -23.57
N GLY A 143 -13.14 -16.27 -23.86
CA GLY A 143 -14.02 -15.74 -24.91
C GLY A 143 -15.51 -15.80 -24.57
N GLN A 144 -15.86 -16.00 -23.30
CA GLN A 144 -17.26 -16.07 -22.85
C GLN A 144 -17.70 -14.71 -22.30
N ALA A 145 -18.61 -14.04 -23.01
CA ALA A 145 -19.25 -12.81 -22.53
C ALA A 145 -20.17 -13.11 -21.34
N THR A 146 -20.26 -12.18 -20.39
CA THR A 146 -21.16 -12.28 -19.25
C THR A 146 -21.62 -10.91 -18.79
N GLU A 147 -22.91 -10.80 -18.47
CA GLU A 147 -23.48 -9.62 -17.81
C GLU A 147 -23.41 -9.73 -16.28
N PHE A 148 -23.01 -10.91 -15.79
CA PHE A 148 -22.90 -11.26 -14.38
C PHE A 148 -21.43 -11.43 -14.00
N ASP A 149 -20.99 -10.75 -12.94
CA ASP A 149 -19.66 -10.87 -12.36
C ASP A 149 -19.74 -11.33 -10.91
N VAL A 150 -18.77 -12.15 -10.51
CA VAL A 150 -18.62 -12.63 -9.13
C VAL A 150 -17.17 -12.43 -8.75
N ILE A 151 -16.96 -11.69 -7.67
CA ILE A 151 -15.64 -11.49 -7.08
C ILE A 151 -15.66 -12.12 -5.69
N LEU A 152 -14.82 -13.12 -5.49
CA LEU A 152 -14.59 -13.74 -4.20
C LEU A 152 -13.23 -13.29 -3.67
N THR A 153 -13.19 -12.69 -2.49
CA THR A 153 -11.92 -12.37 -1.80
C THR A 153 -11.89 -13.13 -0.48
N ALA A 154 -10.76 -13.76 -0.15
CA ALA A 154 -10.56 -14.44 1.11
C ALA A 154 -9.16 -14.14 1.67
N GLY A 155 -9.09 -13.78 2.95
CA GLY A 155 -7.85 -13.53 3.66
C GLY A 155 -7.89 -12.26 4.51
N ARG A 156 -6.72 -11.74 4.85
CA ARG A 156 -6.52 -10.51 5.62
C ARG A 156 -6.50 -9.29 4.71
N ASP A 157 -7.51 -8.43 4.82
CA ASP A 157 -7.51 -7.13 4.15
C ASP A 157 -8.30 -6.09 4.95
N LEU A 158 -8.20 -4.83 4.54
CA LEU A 158 -9.03 -3.75 5.06
C LEU A 158 -10.47 -3.93 4.57
N VAL A 159 -11.40 -4.19 5.50
CA VAL A 159 -12.82 -4.21 5.19
C VAL A 159 -13.41 -2.84 5.51
N GLN A 160 -13.96 -2.20 4.48
CA GLN A 160 -14.66 -0.93 4.56
C GLN A 160 -16.12 -1.07 4.15
N VAL A 161 -17.04 -0.55 4.97
CA VAL A 161 -18.50 -0.54 4.73
C VAL A 161 -18.99 0.89 4.53
N GLY A 162 -19.77 1.12 3.47
CA GLY A 162 -20.24 2.45 3.08
C GLY A 162 -19.09 3.46 2.91
N SER A 163 -19.17 4.59 3.62
CA SER A 163 -18.10 5.60 3.66
C SER A 163 -16.91 5.22 4.56
N GLY A 164 -16.97 4.08 5.27
CA GLY A 164 -16.01 3.69 6.31
C GLY A 164 -16.36 4.16 7.71
N LEU A 165 -17.44 4.95 7.88
CA LEU A 165 -17.93 5.35 9.20
C LEU A 165 -18.47 4.18 10.03
N ALA A 166 -19.04 3.17 9.36
CA ALA A 166 -19.58 1.98 10.03
C ALA A 166 -18.49 0.97 10.38
N LEU A 167 -17.56 0.75 9.44
CA LEU A 167 -16.46 -0.20 9.59
C LEU A 167 -15.34 0.17 8.62
N ALA A 168 -14.11 0.25 9.13
CA ALA A 168 -12.88 0.47 8.35
C ALA A 168 -11.67 -0.11 9.10
N ILE A 169 -11.62 -1.44 9.25
CA ILE A 169 -10.57 -2.13 10.01
C ILE A 169 -10.04 -3.35 9.24
N PRO A 170 -8.77 -3.76 9.45
CA PRO A 170 -8.26 -5.00 8.88
C PRO A 170 -8.93 -6.21 9.53
N LEU A 171 -9.48 -7.11 8.70
CA LEU A 171 -10.14 -8.34 9.12
C LEU A 171 -9.57 -9.54 8.36
N ASP A 172 -9.50 -10.68 9.04
CA ASP A 172 -9.43 -11.99 8.41
C ASP A 172 -10.84 -12.33 7.95
N HIS A 173 -11.11 -12.21 6.65
CA HIS A 173 -12.47 -12.17 6.11
C HIS A 173 -12.64 -12.96 4.81
N VAL A 174 -13.91 -13.21 4.50
CA VAL A 174 -14.39 -13.63 3.18
C VAL A 174 -15.38 -12.57 2.71
N ASP A 175 -15.18 -12.10 1.48
CA ASP A 175 -16.00 -11.10 0.79
C ASP A 175 -16.51 -11.69 -0.52
N VAL A 176 -17.80 -11.52 -0.79
CA VAL A 176 -18.43 -11.88 -2.04
C VAL A 176 -19.09 -10.64 -2.61
N ARG A 177 -18.71 -10.28 -3.83
CA ARG A 177 -19.34 -9.22 -4.61
C ARG A 177 -19.99 -9.82 -5.85
N LEU A 178 -21.26 -9.52 -6.02
CA LEU A 178 -22.08 -9.92 -7.15
C LEU A 178 -22.44 -8.67 -7.95
N GLY A 179 -22.07 -8.64 -9.22
CA GLY A 179 -22.44 -7.58 -10.16
C GLY A 179 -23.38 -8.10 -11.21
N TYR A 180 -24.49 -7.40 -11.45
CA TYR A 180 -25.37 -7.63 -12.60
C TYR A 180 -25.78 -6.30 -13.22
N ARG A 181 -25.25 -6.01 -14.41
CA ARG A 181 -25.46 -4.73 -15.12
C ARG A 181 -25.09 -3.53 -14.23
N ALA A 182 -26.09 -2.75 -13.80
CA ALA A 182 -25.92 -1.57 -12.95
C ALA A 182 -26.10 -1.86 -11.45
N PHE A 183 -26.45 -3.10 -11.08
CA PHE A 183 -26.65 -3.52 -9.71
C PHE A 183 -25.39 -4.21 -9.17
N GLU A 184 -24.96 -3.82 -7.98
CA GLU A 184 -23.89 -4.47 -7.22
C GLU A 184 -24.43 -4.84 -5.83
N LEU A 185 -24.17 -6.07 -5.40
CA LEU A 185 -24.42 -6.54 -4.05
C LEU A 185 -23.11 -7.06 -3.46
N ARG A 186 -22.77 -6.61 -2.26
CA ARG A 186 -21.57 -7.05 -1.56
C ARG A 186 -21.95 -7.61 -0.19
N GLY A 187 -21.55 -8.85 0.06
CA GLY A 187 -21.63 -9.47 1.37
C GLY A 187 -20.23 -9.78 1.91
N PHE A 188 -20.03 -9.65 3.21
CA PHE A 188 -18.79 -10.08 3.85
C PHE A 188 -19.03 -10.69 5.22
N TRP A 189 -18.10 -11.53 5.64
CA TRP A 189 -17.98 -12.05 7.01
C TRP A 189 -16.51 -12.12 7.37
N GLY A 190 -16.13 -11.69 8.58
CA GLY A 190 -14.75 -11.74 9.01
C GLY A 190 -14.54 -11.50 10.49
N ARG A 191 -13.32 -11.79 10.95
CA ARG A 191 -12.89 -11.67 12.34
C ARG A 191 -11.73 -10.70 12.46
N THR A 192 -11.64 -10.03 13.60
CA THR A 192 -10.47 -9.19 13.93
C THR A 192 -9.18 -10.00 13.89
N VAL A 193 -8.13 -9.37 13.38
CA VAL A 193 -6.80 -9.96 13.36
C VAL A 193 -6.30 -10.18 14.79
N GLY A 194 -5.88 -11.40 15.11
CA GLY A 194 -5.49 -11.79 16.48
C GLY A 194 -4.22 -11.11 17.02
N SER A 195 -3.52 -10.33 16.21
CA SER A 195 -2.38 -9.49 16.63
C SER A 195 -2.78 -8.03 16.91
N ILE A 196 -4.06 -7.68 16.81
CA ILE A 196 -4.56 -6.35 17.18
C ILE A 196 -4.74 -6.30 18.71
N PRO A 197 -4.17 -5.30 19.40
CA PRO A 197 -4.43 -5.05 20.82
C PRO A 197 -5.93 -4.97 21.12
N ASP A 198 -6.33 -5.20 22.38
CA ASP A 198 -7.75 -5.02 22.73
C ASP A 198 -8.16 -3.55 22.51
N VAL A 199 -9.20 -3.33 21.70
CA VAL A 199 -9.78 -2.00 21.49
C VAL A 199 -10.52 -1.54 22.76
N ASP A 200 -10.99 -2.49 23.57
CA ASP A 200 -11.64 -2.23 24.84
C ASP A 200 -10.66 -2.39 26.01
N LEU A 201 -10.03 -1.28 26.39
CA LEU A 201 -9.04 -1.20 27.47
C LEU A 201 -9.64 -1.46 28.87
N SER A 202 -10.97 -1.54 29.01
CA SER A 202 -11.62 -1.84 30.29
C SER A 202 -11.56 -3.33 30.64
N ARG A 203 -11.24 -4.20 29.67
CA ARG A 203 -11.17 -5.64 29.86
C ARG A 203 -9.74 -6.06 30.17
N SER A 204 -9.58 -7.11 30.98
CA SER A 204 -8.28 -7.73 31.24
C SER A 204 -7.75 -8.57 30.07
N ALA A 205 -8.50 -8.64 28.96
CA ALA A 205 -8.08 -9.33 27.75
C ALA A 205 -7.05 -8.47 27.01
N THR A 206 -5.97 -9.10 26.54
CA THR A 206 -4.89 -8.40 25.84
C THR A 206 -5.10 -8.34 24.32
N ARG A 207 -6.12 -9.02 23.78
CA ARG A 207 -6.35 -9.20 22.33
C ARG A 207 -7.84 -9.09 21.98
N THR A 208 -8.12 -8.49 20.81
CA THR A 208 -9.48 -8.41 20.28
C THR A 208 -9.86 -9.67 19.48
N HIS A 209 -10.98 -10.29 19.85
CA HIS A 209 -11.65 -11.33 19.05
C HIS A 209 -13.11 -10.93 18.83
N ARG A 210 -13.39 -10.27 17.70
CA ARG A 210 -14.75 -9.86 17.31
C ARG A 210 -15.05 -10.32 15.89
N ASP A 211 -16.28 -10.78 15.70
CA ASP A 211 -16.81 -11.20 14.41
C ASP A 211 -17.70 -10.09 13.82
N PHE A 212 -17.55 -9.85 12.52
CA PHE A 212 -18.28 -8.86 11.76
C PHE A 212 -18.91 -9.52 10.53
N ALA A 213 -20.14 -9.12 10.22
CA ALA A 213 -20.83 -9.52 9.01
C ALA A 213 -21.63 -8.33 8.48
N GLY A 214 -21.82 -8.26 7.18
CA GLY A 214 -22.63 -7.22 6.57
C GLY A 214 -22.98 -7.51 5.12
N VAL A 215 -24.05 -6.87 4.66
CA VAL A 215 -24.49 -6.88 3.26
C VAL A 215 -24.84 -5.44 2.89
N GLN A 216 -24.41 -4.99 1.71
CA GLN A 216 -24.69 -3.66 1.16
C GLN A 216 -24.83 -3.70 -0.36
#